data_AF-A0A161ML28-F1
#
_entry.id   AF-A0A161ML28-F1
#
_cell.length_a   1.000
_cell.length_b   1.000
_cell.length_c   1.000
_cell.angle_alpha   90.00
_cell.angle_beta   90.00
_cell.angle_gamma   90.00
#
_symmetry.space_group_name_H-M   'P 1'
#
loop_
_entity.id
_entity.type
_entity.pdbx_description
1 polymer ?
#
loop_
_entity_poly.entity_id
_entity_poly.type
_entity_poly.pdbx_seq_one_letter_code
_entity_poly.pdbx_strand_id
1 'polypeptide(L)'
;MLDMLKQTGRPEMVVGWYHSHPGFGCWLSGVDINTQQSFEALSERAVAVVVDPIQSVKGKVVIDAFRLINPNMMVLGQEPRQTTSNLGHLQKPSVQALIHGLNRHYYSISINYRKNELEQK
;
A
#
# COMPACT_ATOMS: atom_id res chain seq x y z
N MET A 1 -14.77 1.94 -18.36
CA MET A 1 -13.77 2.96 -17.94
C MET A 1 -12.40 2.71 -18.56
N LEU A 2 -11.78 1.54 -18.35
CA LEU A 2 -10.47 1.22 -18.96
C LEU A 2 -10.49 1.30 -20.49
N ASP A 3 -11.53 0.80 -21.14
CA ASP A 3 -11.64 0.89 -22.61
C ASP A 3 -11.73 2.34 -23.11
N MET A 4 -12.38 3.22 -22.34
CA MET A 4 -12.47 4.65 -22.66
C MET A 4 -11.13 5.35 -22.51
N LEU A 5 -10.33 5.00 -21.48
CA LEU A 5 -8.97 5.50 -21.31
C LEU A 5 -8.05 5.03 -22.44
N LYS A 6 -8.20 3.77 -22.86
CA LYS A 6 -7.43 3.23 -23.99
C LYS A 6 -7.68 4.01 -25.29
N GLN A 7 -8.92 4.45 -25.52
CA GLN A 7 -9.28 5.28 -26.68
C GLN A 7 -8.63 6.66 -26.66
N THR A 8 -8.32 7.21 -25.48
CA THR A 8 -7.64 8.51 -25.34
C THR A 8 -6.12 8.39 -25.28
N GLY A 9 -5.56 7.21 -25.58
CA GLY A 9 -4.12 6.97 -25.60
C GLY A 9 -3.52 6.66 -24.23
N ARG A 10 -4.34 6.18 -23.27
CA ARG A 10 -3.92 5.73 -21.93
C ARG A 10 -4.05 4.21 -21.78
N PRO A 11 -3.01 3.42 -22.14
CA PRO A 11 -3.06 1.96 -22.16
C PRO A 11 -2.69 1.30 -20.82
N GLU A 12 -2.65 2.05 -19.72
CA GLU A 12 -2.20 1.54 -18.42
C GLU A 12 -3.15 0.49 -17.83
N MET A 13 -2.57 -0.44 -17.06
CA MET A 13 -3.28 -1.52 -16.39
C MET A 13 -3.47 -1.22 -14.89
N VAL A 14 -4.42 -1.92 -14.28
CA VAL A 14 -4.63 -1.83 -12.82
C VAL A 14 -3.44 -2.46 -12.09
N VAL A 15 -2.80 -1.69 -11.21
CA VAL A 15 -1.63 -2.12 -10.42
C VAL A 15 -1.93 -2.26 -8.92
N GLY A 16 -3.15 -1.96 -8.51
CA GLY A 16 -3.55 -1.94 -7.11
C GLY A 16 -4.83 -1.12 -6.92
N TRP A 17 -5.08 -0.76 -5.68
CA TRP A 17 -6.24 0.03 -5.28
C TRP A 17 -5.88 0.90 -4.07
N TYR A 18 -6.73 1.88 -3.78
CA TYR A 18 -6.53 2.75 -2.62
C TYR A 18 -7.87 3.08 -1.97
N HIS A 19 -7.81 3.41 -0.69
CA HIS A 19 -8.94 3.92 0.08
C HIS A 19 -8.46 4.87 1.17
N SER A 20 -9.42 5.50 1.85
CA SER A 20 -9.13 6.46 2.90
C SER A 20 -9.56 5.95 4.26
N HIS A 21 -8.75 6.20 5.28
CA HIS A 21 -9.08 5.98 6.70
C HIS A 21 -9.07 7.35 7.42
N PRO A 22 -10.18 8.10 7.43
CA PRO A 22 -10.17 9.46 7.94
C PRO A 22 -10.04 9.47 9.47
N GLY A 23 -8.91 9.97 9.98
CA GLY A 23 -8.64 10.15 11.41
C GLY A 23 -8.10 8.91 12.14
N PHE A 24 -7.99 7.76 11.47
CA PHE A 24 -7.57 6.49 12.10
C PHE A 24 -6.11 6.11 11.82
N GLY A 25 -5.40 6.87 10.98
CA GLY A 25 -4.09 6.50 10.45
C GLY A 25 -4.15 5.39 9.39
N CYS A 26 -2.97 4.95 8.94
CA CYS A 26 -2.85 3.98 7.85
C CYS A 26 -2.65 2.55 8.39
N TRP A 27 -3.64 1.68 8.17
CA TRP A 27 -3.60 0.24 8.45
C TRP A 27 -4.68 -0.47 7.63
N LEU A 28 -4.72 -1.81 7.64
CA LEU A 28 -5.76 -2.56 6.95
C LEU A 28 -6.69 -3.25 7.96
N SER A 29 -8.00 -3.00 7.83
CA SER A 29 -9.03 -3.75 8.55
C SER A 29 -9.22 -5.15 7.96
N GLY A 30 -10.00 -6.01 8.63
CA GLY A 30 -10.33 -7.34 8.10
C GLY A 30 -11.05 -7.28 6.73
N VAL A 31 -11.89 -6.26 6.52
CA VAL A 31 -12.56 -6.03 5.23
C VAL A 31 -11.56 -5.61 4.16
N ASP A 32 -10.60 -4.75 4.52
CA ASP A 32 -9.55 -4.30 3.62
C ASP A 32 -8.62 -5.45 3.23
N ILE A 33 -8.26 -6.33 4.18
CA ILE A 33 -7.46 -7.53 3.94
C ILE A 33 -8.17 -8.47 2.95
N ASN A 34 -9.46 -8.75 3.15
CA ASN A 34 -10.23 -9.63 2.25
C ASN A 34 -10.32 -9.04 0.83
N THR A 35 -10.46 -7.72 0.74
CA THR A 35 -10.49 -7.00 -0.54
C THR A 35 -9.12 -7.10 -1.23
N GLN A 36 -8.04 -6.84 -0.50
CA GLN A 36 -6.67 -6.96 -1.01
C GLN A 36 -6.36 -8.39 -1.47
N GLN A 37 -6.80 -9.41 -0.73
CA GLN A 37 -6.61 -10.81 -1.12
C GLN A 37 -7.26 -11.11 -2.48
N SER A 38 -8.42 -10.54 -2.75
CA SER A 38 -9.11 -10.68 -4.04
C SER A 38 -8.33 -9.99 -5.17
N PHE A 39 -7.73 -8.82 -4.92
CA PHE A 39 -6.86 -8.15 -5.89
C PHE A 39 -5.56 -8.91 -6.13
N GLU A 40 -4.94 -9.46 -5.09
CA GLU A 40 -3.71 -10.26 -5.21
C GLU A 40 -3.93 -11.58 -5.97
N ALA A 41 -5.14 -12.15 -5.93
CA ALA A 41 -5.51 -13.31 -6.75
C ALA A 41 -5.57 -13.00 -8.26
N LEU A 42 -5.88 -11.75 -8.63
CA LEU A 42 -5.89 -11.29 -10.02
C LEU A 42 -4.51 -10.79 -10.47
N SER A 43 -3.80 -10.11 -9.57
CA SER A 43 -2.46 -9.56 -9.81
C SER A 43 -1.63 -9.72 -8.54
N GLU A 44 -0.68 -10.66 -8.56
CA GLU A 44 0.15 -11.05 -7.42
C GLU A 44 0.85 -9.86 -6.73
N ARG A 45 1.10 -8.78 -7.47
CA ARG A 45 1.80 -7.58 -6.99
C ARG A 45 0.88 -6.38 -6.77
N ALA A 46 -0.42 -6.59 -6.65
CA ALA A 46 -1.36 -5.53 -6.31
C ALA A 46 -0.97 -4.86 -4.99
N VAL A 47 -0.98 -3.52 -4.97
CA VAL A 47 -0.68 -2.73 -3.76
C VAL A 47 -1.96 -2.09 -3.23
N ALA A 48 -2.17 -2.16 -1.92
CA ALA A 48 -3.21 -1.39 -1.22
C ALA A 48 -2.59 -0.10 -0.66
N VAL A 49 -3.11 1.07 -1.06
CA VAL A 49 -2.66 2.36 -0.52
C VAL A 49 -3.72 2.93 0.41
N VAL A 50 -3.31 3.34 1.61
CA VAL A 50 -4.21 3.96 2.59
C VAL A 50 -3.79 5.41 2.81
N VAL A 51 -4.73 6.32 2.64
CA VAL A 51 -4.52 7.76 2.88
C VAL A 51 -5.40 8.22 4.05
N ASP A 52 -4.82 8.91 5.03
CA ASP A 52 -5.60 9.61 6.06
C ASP A 52 -5.64 11.11 5.75
N PRO A 53 -6.72 11.62 5.14
CA PRO A 53 -6.83 13.03 4.78
C PRO A 53 -7.02 13.96 5.99
N ILE A 54 -7.45 13.43 7.15
CA ILE A 54 -7.71 14.25 8.35
C ILE A 54 -6.41 14.50 9.11
N GLN A 55 -5.58 13.47 9.26
CA GLN A 55 -4.27 13.62 9.91
C GLN A 55 -3.21 14.21 8.96
N SER A 56 -3.48 14.23 7.65
CA SER A 56 -2.65 14.93 6.68
C SER A 56 -2.74 16.45 6.87
N VAL A 57 -1.59 17.08 7.09
CA VAL A 57 -1.48 18.53 7.29
C VAL A 57 -0.48 19.12 6.29
N LYS A 58 -0.45 20.45 6.15
CA LYS A 58 0.51 21.12 5.27
C LYS A 58 1.94 20.67 5.63
N GLY A 59 2.65 20.11 4.66
CA GLY A 59 4.02 19.60 4.83
C GLY A 59 4.14 18.13 5.25
N LYS A 60 3.03 17.43 5.55
CA LYS A 60 3.04 15.99 5.85
C LYS A 60 1.76 15.32 5.35
N VAL A 61 1.91 14.46 4.35
CA VAL A 61 0.84 13.56 3.91
C VAL A 61 0.91 12.28 4.72
N VAL A 62 -0.17 11.89 5.36
CA VAL A 62 -0.31 10.61 6.06
C VAL A 62 -0.78 9.58 5.05
N ILE A 63 0.17 8.82 4.53
CA ILE A 63 -0.02 7.81 3.50
C ILE A 63 0.93 6.64 3.75
N ASP A 64 0.44 5.43 3.56
CA ASP A 64 1.23 4.21 3.61
C ASP A 64 0.71 3.22 2.56
N ALA A 65 1.55 2.26 2.18
CA ALA A 65 1.26 1.27 1.17
C ALA A 65 1.52 -0.13 1.75
N PHE A 66 0.61 -1.05 1.50
CA PHE A 66 0.62 -2.37 2.10
C PHE A 66 0.48 -3.48 1.07
N ARG A 67 1.03 -4.64 1.41
CA ARG A 67 0.80 -5.91 0.72
C ARG A 67 0.63 -7.04 1.74
N LEU A 68 -0.16 -8.05 1.42
CA LEU A 68 -0.38 -9.17 2.32
C LEU A 68 0.87 -10.05 2.44
N ILE A 69 0.95 -10.71 3.59
CA ILE A 69 1.90 -11.77 3.88
C ILE A 69 1.19 -13.10 3.58
N ASN A 70 1.83 -13.95 2.78
CA ASN A 70 1.32 -15.30 2.58
C ASN A 70 1.45 -16.11 3.88
N PRO A 71 0.34 -16.62 4.46
CA PRO A 71 0.38 -17.37 5.72
C PRO A 71 1.28 -18.60 5.66
N ASN A 72 1.37 -19.26 4.49
CA ASN A 72 2.20 -20.43 4.31
C ASN A 72 3.69 -20.10 4.48
N MET A 73 4.13 -18.92 4.04
CA MET A 73 5.52 -18.48 4.20
C MET A 73 5.89 -18.27 5.66
N MET A 74 4.96 -17.76 6.48
CA MET A 74 5.19 -17.58 7.91
C MET A 74 5.36 -18.91 8.64
N VAL A 75 4.55 -19.91 8.31
CA VAL A 75 4.67 -21.26 8.90
C VAL A 75 6.00 -21.91 8.52
N LEU A 76 6.49 -21.64 7.32
CA LEU A 76 7.79 -22.11 6.83
C LEU A 76 8.99 -21.32 7.41
N GLY A 77 8.75 -20.31 8.26
CA GLY A 77 9.81 -19.46 8.82
C GLY A 77 10.57 -18.65 7.77
N GLN A 78 10.02 -18.53 6.56
CA GLN A 78 10.62 -17.73 5.50
C GLN A 78 10.23 -16.28 5.66
N GLU A 79 11.19 -15.37 5.50
CA GLU A 79 10.90 -13.93 5.49
C GLU A 79 9.92 -13.60 4.35
N PRO A 80 8.70 -13.13 4.67
CA PRO A 80 7.67 -12.90 3.66
C PRO A 80 7.92 -11.60 2.88
N ARG A 81 8.81 -10.73 3.40
CA ARG A 81 9.18 -9.49 2.74
C ARG A 81 10.18 -9.79 1.66
N GLN A 82 9.99 -9.21 0.47
CA GLN A 82 11.08 -9.13 -0.49
C GLN A 82 12.22 -8.33 0.16
N THR A 83 13.37 -8.98 0.36
CA THR A 83 14.63 -8.39 0.81
C THR A 83 15.15 -7.43 -0.27
N THR A 84 14.47 -6.28 -0.39
CA THR A 84 14.99 -5.12 -1.11
C THR A 84 15.85 -4.33 -0.14
N SER A 85 16.93 -3.70 -0.60
CA SER A 85 17.86 -2.90 0.21
C SER A 85 17.24 -1.63 0.84
N ASN A 86 15.91 -1.55 0.90
CA ASN A 86 15.13 -0.40 1.33
C ASN A 86 14.70 -0.45 2.81
N LEU A 87 15.06 -1.51 3.55
CA LEU A 87 14.68 -1.66 4.97
C LEU A 87 14.99 -0.43 5.84
N GLY A 88 16.10 0.28 5.56
CA GLY A 88 16.49 1.49 6.29
C GLY A 88 15.61 2.72 6.03
N HIS A 89 14.75 2.69 5.01
CA HIS A 89 13.85 3.78 4.63
C HIS A 89 12.41 3.57 5.09
N LEU A 90 12.11 2.44 5.75
CA LEU A 90 10.78 2.19 6.29
C LEU A 90 10.51 3.12 7.48
N GLN A 91 9.38 3.83 7.41
CA GLN A 91 8.92 4.64 8.52
C GLN A 91 8.58 3.75 9.72
N LYS A 92 8.82 4.25 10.93
CA LYS A 92 8.44 3.51 12.14
C LYS A 92 6.91 3.33 12.14
N PRO A 93 6.41 2.09 12.23
CA PRO A 93 4.98 1.86 12.20
C PRO A 93 4.30 2.43 13.44
N SER A 94 3.05 2.86 13.28
CA SER A 94 2.23 3.30 14.41
C SER A 94 1.86 2.10 15.29
N VAL A 95 1.66 2.33 16.59
CA VAL A 95 1.19 1.29 17.53
C VAL A 95 -0.15 0.73 17.06
N GLN A 96 -1.02 1.58 16.52
CA GLN A 96 -2.31 1.18 15.98
C GLN A 96 -2.16 0.22 14.80
N ALA A 97 -1.26 0.49 13.85
CA ALA A 97 -1.01 -0.41 12.73
C ALA A 97 -0.46 -1.78 13.19
N LEU A 98 0.41 -1.81 14.20
CA LEU A 98 0.91 -3.05 14.80
C LEU A 98 -0.22 -3.88 15.45
N ILE A 99 -1.13 -3.22 16.18
CA ILE A 99 -2.30 -3.88 16.78
C ILE A 99 -3.21 -4.48 15.70
N HIS A 100 -3.38 -3.78 14.58
CA HIS A 100 -4.19 -4.23 13.44
C HIS A 100 -3.47 -5.20 12.49
N GLY A 101 -2.36 -5.81 12.92
CA GLY A 101 -1.76 -6.94 12.21
C GLY A 101 -0.65 -6.59 11.23
N LEU A 102 -0.11 -5.37 11.27
CA LEU A 102 1.12 -5.06 10.55
C LEU A 102 2.27 -5.97 11.02
N ASN A 103 3.06 -6.48 10.07
CA ASN A 103 4.09 -7.50 10.24
C ASN A 103 3.57 -8.90 10.61
N ARG A 104 2.25 -9.11 10.60
CA ARG A 104 1.62 -10.44 10.78
C ARG A 104 0.79 -10.84 9.57
N HIS A 105 -0.16 -9.99 9.17
CA HIS A 105 -1.05 -10.24 8.04
C HIS A 105 -0.61 -9.50 6.77
N TYR A 106 0.08 -8.38 6.93
CA TYR A 106 0.56 -7.53 5.85
C TYR A 106 1.82 -6.79 6.30
N TYR A 107 2.55 -6.23 5.34
CA TYR A 107 3.73 -5.41 5.60
C TYR A 107 3.65 -4.08 4.85
N SER A 108 4.33 -3.05 5.38
CA SER A 108 4.42 -1.72 4.76
C SER A 108 5.52 -1.68 3.70
N ILE A 109 5.28 -0.90 2.65
CA ILE A 109 6.18 -0.65 1.53
C ILE A 109 6.62 0.81 1.56
N SER A 110 7.92 1.06 1.41
CA SER A 110 8.45 2.42 1.32
C SER A 110 7.90 3.16 0.10
N ILE A 111 7.33 4.34 0.33
CA ILE A 111 6.80 5.22 -0.71
C ILE A 111 7.84 6.28 -1.08
N ASN A 112 8.05 6.49 -2.37
CA ASN A 112 8.85 7.60 -2.90
C ASN A 112 8.01 8.46 -3.83
N TYR A 113 8.34 9.74 -3.90
CA TYR A 113 7.69 10.70 -4.80
C TYR A 113 8.65 11.06 -5.92
N ARG A 114 8.14 10.99 -7.15
CA ARG A 114 8.83 11.50 -8.34
C ARG A 114 8.05 12.69 -8.86
N LYS A 115 8.75 13.81 -9.07
CA LYS A 115 8.25 14.99 -9.77
C LYS A 115 9.17 15.28 -10.94
N ASN A 116 8.61 15.63 -12.08
CA ASN A 116 9.39 16.12 -13.22
C ASN A 116 9.52 17.66 -13.18
N GLU A 117 10.39 18.22 -14.04
CA GLU A 117 10.64 19.67 -14.07
C GLU A 117 9.40 20.49 -14.47
N LEU A 118 8.49 19.90 -15.26
CA LEU A 118 7.25 20.56 -15.67
C LEU A 118 6.23 20.64 -14.54
N GLU A 119 6.19 19.63 -13.66
CA GLU A 119 5.30 19.57 -12.49
C GLU A 119 5.78 20.44 -11.32
N GLN A 120 7.07 20.82 -11.31
CA GLN A 120 7.66 21.64 -10.26
C GLN A 120 7.53 23.15 -10.53
N LYS A 121 7.45 23.55 -11.81
CA LYS A 121 7.22 24.93 -12.22
C LYS A 121 5.78 25.35 -11.97
#